data_AF-A0A955JB40-F1
#
_entry.id   AF-A0A955JB40-F1
#
_cell.length_a   1.000
_cell.length_b   1.000
_cell.length_c   1.000
_cell.angle_alpha   90.00
_cell.angle_beta   90.00
_cell.angle_gamma   90.00
#
_symmetry.space_group_name_H-M   'P 1'
#
loop_
_entity.id
_entity.type
_entity.pdbx_description
1 polymer ?
#
loop_
_entity_poly.entity_id
_entity_poly.type
_entity_poly.pdbx_seq_one_letter_code
_entity_poly.pdbx_strand_id
1 'polypeptide(L)'
;CVRACDELQSNEVITRSGKGYGARIAFDLNLPMGSSSCVSCGECMDACPTDALVNKQLAAPLRPPAELRQVETLCPYCGVGCAVTAHVDDASNKVAWIDGRDSRVSDRRLCVKGRYGFDYASHGHRLTKPLIRIDAAYPKGPLSSAVRQKKGKKPGGLVDYREVLPAFREASWDEALDLVAAKLRGIREAHGGSALAGFGSAKCSNEEAYLFQKLIRAGFKTNNVDHCTRLCHTS
;
A
#
# COMPACT_ATOMS: atom_id res chain seq x y z
N CYS A 1 21.80 14.65 -9.65
CA CYS A 1 20.77 15.15 -8.70
C CYS A 1 20.04 16.41 -9.21
N VAL A 2 20.69 17.55 -9.47
CA VAL A 2 20.06 18.79 -10.00
C VAL A 2 19.24 18.50 -11.27
N ARG A 3 19.91 18.04 -12.33
CA ARG A 3 19.26 17.66 -13.60
C ARG A 3 18.13 16.64 -13.43
N ALA A 4 18.26 15.69 -12.51
CA ALA A 4 17.21 14.72 -12.23
C ALA A 4 15.98 15.35 -11.56
N CYS A 5 16.19 16.36 -10.71
CA CYS A 5 15.12 17.14 -10.09
C CYS A 5 14.39 18.02 -11.12
N ASP A 6 15.15 18.63 -12.02
CA ASP A 6 14.65 19.67 -12.93
C ASP A 6 14.13 19.07 -14.24
N GLU A 7 14.95 18.29 -14.94
CA GLU A 7 14.64 17.76 -16.28
C GLU A 7 13.69 16.57 -16.24
N LEU A 8 13.76 15.72 -15.19
CA LEU A 8 12.96 14.49 -15.12
C LEU A 8 11.69 14.62 -14.29
N GLN A 9 11.80 15.27 -13.13
CA GLN A 9 10.68 15.40 -12.18
C GLN A 9 10.03 16.78 -12.24
N SER A 10 10.69 17.78 -12.83
CA SER A 10 10.22 19.17 -12.94
C SER A 10 9.82 19.77 -11.59
N ASN A 11 10.59 19.48 -10.55
CA ASN A 11 10.36 20.06 -9.22
C ASN A 11 11.23 21.29 -8.94
N GLU A 12 12.41 21.42 -9.58
CA GLU A 12 13.29 22.60 -9.47
C GLU A 12 13.76 22.95 -8.04
N VAL A 13 13.91 21.93 -7.18
CA VAL A 13 14.22 22.10 -5.75
C VAL A 13 15.72 22.04 -5.46
N ILE A 14 16.48 21.28 -6.25
CA ILE A 14 17.90 21.04 -5.96
C ILE A 14 18.74 21.98 -6.82
N THR A 15 19.60 22.77 -6.18
CA THR A 15 20.50 23.70 -6.87
C THR A 15 21.94 23.57 -6.40
N ARG A 16 22.85 24.27 -7.08
CA ARG A 16 24.23 24.46 -6.65
C ARG A 16 24.38 25.81 -5.96
N SER A 17 24.67 25.79 -4.66
CA SER A 17 24.96 26.99 -3.88
C SER A 17 26.48 27.20 -3.74
N GLY A 18 26.92 28.45 -3.68
CA GLY A 18 28.34 28.81 -3.58
C GLY A 18 29.09 28.83 -4.93
N LYS A 19 30.39 29.08 -4.88
CA LYS A 19 31.30 29.19 -6.03
C LYS A 19 32.64 28.52 -5.72
N GLY A 20 33.34 28.08 -6.77
CA GLY A 20 34.66 27.45 -6.64
C GLY A 20 34.64 26.20 -5.76
N TYR A 21 35.67 26.02 -4.95
CA TYR A 21 35.80 24.86 -4.04
C TYR A 21 34.70 24.77 -2.97
N GLY A 22 34.07 25.91 -2.62
CA GLY A 22 32.97 25.95 -1.66
C GLY A 22 31.59 25.63 -2.25
N ALA A 23 31.52 25.28 -3.55
CA ALA A 23 30.26 24.93 -4.18
C ALA A 23 29.69 23.62 -3.62
N ARG A 24 28.40 23.63 -3.28
CA ARG A 24 27.71 22.46 -2.70
C ARG A 24 26.31 22.31 -3.27
N ILE A 25 25.77 21.11 -3.16
CA ILE A 25 24.36 20.84 -3.46
C ILE A 25 23.50 21.39 -2.32
N ALA A 26 22.42 22.07 -2.66
CA ALA A 26 21.49 22.69 -1.73
C ALA A 26 20.04 22.41 -2.17
N PHE A 27 19.12 22.32 -1.22
CA PHE A 27 17.67 22.31 -1.47
C PHE A 27 17.12 23.71 -1.24
N ASP A 28 16.30 24.21 -2.15
CA ASP A 28 15.83 25.62 -2.18
C ASP A 28 16.98 26.59 -1.84
N LEU A 29 16.75 27.47 -0.85
CA LEU A 29 17.73 28.42 -0.31
C LEU A 29 18.63 27.77 0.76
N ASN A 30 19.18 26.58 0.47
CA ASN A 30 20.03 25.80 1.38
C ASN A 30 19.30 25.38 2.67
N LEU A 31 18.01 25.01 2.54
CA LEU A 31 17.22 24.42 3.61
C LEU A 31 17.49 22.92 3.74
N PRO A 32 17.28 22.31 4.92
CA PRO A 32 17.20 20.86 5.04
C PRO A 32 16.12 20.29 4.11
N MET A 33 16.34 19.12 3.49
CA MET A 33 15.41 18.52 2.52
C MET A 33 13.97 18.44 3.05
N GLY A 34 13.77 18.02 4.30
CA GLY A 34 12.44 17.91 4.92
C GLY A 34 11.75 19.24 5.24
N SER A 35 12.48 20.36 5.12
CA SER A 35 11.97 21.73 5.30
C SER A 35 11.96 22.51 3.98
N SER A 36 12.33 21.87 2.87
CA SER A 36 12.29 22.43 1.52
C SER A 36 10.98 22.09 0.82
N SER A 37 10.81 22.59 -0.40
CA SER A 37 9.73 22.27 -1.33
C SER A 37 9.79 20.84 -1.91
N CYS A 38 10.78 20.03 -1.50
CA CYS A 38 10.99 18.65 -1.98
C CYS A 38 9.78 17.74 -1.71
N VAL A 39 9.25 17.12 -2.78
CA VAL A 39 8.16 16.14 -2.71
C VAL A 39 8.61 14.71 -2.37
N SER A 40 9.91 14.51 -2.08
CA SER A 40 10.50 13.23 -1.69
C SER A 40 10.30 12.10 -2.73
N CYS A 41 10.42 12.41 -4.03
CA CYS A 41 10.28 11.39 -5.08
C CYS A 41 11.48 10.42 -5.18
N GLY A 42 12.66 10.82 -4.69
CA GLY A 42 13.86 9.98 -4.65
C GLY A 42 14.65 9.89 -5.95
N GLU A 43 14.24 10.59 -7.02
CA GLU A 43 14.94 10.56 -8.31
C GLU A 43 16.39 11.06 -8.21
N CYS A 44 16.64 12.05 -7.34
CA CYS A 44 17.98 12.56 -7.10
C CYS A 44 18.92 11.56 -6.42
N MET A 45 18.36 10.63 -5.64
CA MET A 45 19.09 9.56 -4.95
C MET A 45 19.40 8.43 -5.95
N ASP A 46 18.45 8.07 -6.80
CA ASP A 46 18.63 7.10 -7.89
C ASP A 46 19.76 7.51 -8.85
N ALA A 47 19.81 8.81 -9.18
CA ALA A 47 20.82 9.38 -10.07
C ALA A 47 22.15 9.75 -9.37
N CYS A 48 22.35 9.46 -8.08
CA CYS A 48 23.56 9.84 -7.35
C CYS A 48 24.63 8.74 -7.42
N PRO A 49 25.75 8.93 -8.13
CA PRO A 49 26.73 7.86 -8.33
C PRO A 49 27.73 7.71 -7.17
N THR A 50 27.69 8.59 -6.17
CA THR A 50 28.70 8.67 -5.09
C THR A 50 28.11 8.45 -3.70
N ASP A 51 26.85 8.03 -3.61
CA ASP A 51 26.14 7.86 -2.33
C ASP A 51 26.09 9.14 -1.46
N ALA A 52 26.28 10.32 -2.05
CA ALA A 52 26.11 11.60 -1.35
C ALA A 52 24.62 11.85 -1.03
N LEU A 53 23.72 11.30 -1.85
CA LEU A 53 22.29 11.23 -1.60
C LEU A 53 21.87 9.76 -1.69
N VAL A 54 21.53 9.18 -0.55
CA VAL A 54 21.09 7.78 -0.45
C VAL A 54 19.73 7.69 0.20
N ASN A 55 19.06 6.58 -0.08
CA ASN A 55 17.78 6.27 0.51
C ASN A 55 17.93 5.89 1.98
N LYS A 56 16.97 6.36 2.79
CA LYS A 56 16.89 5.96 4.19
C LYS A 56 16.39 4.51 4.26
N GLN A 57 16.95 3.75 5.21
CA GLN A 57 16.42 2.44 5.60
C GLN A 57 14.97 2.55 6.06
N LEU A 58 14.11 1.69 5.50
CA LEU A 58 12.68 1.64 5.86
C LEU A 58 12.36 0.42 6.71
N ALA A 59 12.42 -0.78 6.13
CA ALA A 59 11.96 -2.01 6.77
C ALA A 59 13.08 -2.98 7.16
N ALA A 60 14.23 -2.91 6.48
CA ALA A 60 15.38 -3.80 6.67
C ALA A 60 16.71 -3.00 6.66
N PRO A 61 17.79 -3.55 7.24
CA PRO A 61 19.13 -2.96 7.15
C PRO A 61 19.60 -2.81 5.70
N LEU A 62 20.43 -1.80 5.42
CA LEU A 62 21.14 -1.73 4.14
C LEU A 62 22.14 -2.88 4.06
N ARG A 63 22.01 -3.67 2.99
CA ARG A 63 22.98 -4.69 2.59
C ARG A 63 23.39 -4.44 1.15
N PRO A 64 24.58 -4.89 0.73
CA PRO A 64 24.96 -4.87 -0.68
C PRO A 64 23.87 -5.55 -1.54
N PRO A 65 23.49 -4.99 -2.70
CA PRO A 65 22.47 -5.59 -3.57
C PRO A 65 22.75 -7.03 -3.98
N ALA A 66 24.04 -7.43 -4.03
CA ALA A 66 24.46 -8.79 -4.31
C ALA A 66 24.04 -9.81 -3.23
N GLU A 67 23.75 -9.36 -2.01
CA GLU A 67 23.29 -10.18 -0.90
C GLU A 67 21.75 -10.23 -0.78
N LEU A 68 21.04 -9.45 -1.60
CA LEU A 68 19.59 -9.37 -1.58
C LEU A 68 18.99 -10.15 -2.75
N ARG A 69 17.90 -10.88 -2.48
CA ARG A 69 17.19 -11.58 -3.54
C ARG A 69 16.38 -10.58 -4.36
N GLN A 70 16.64 -10.55 -5.66
CA GLN A 70 15.95 -9.67 -6.59
C GLN A 70 14.70 -10.35 -7.14
N VAL A 71 13.56 -9.66 -7.03
CA VAL A 71 12.26 -10.15 -7.52
C VAL A 71 11.65 -9.10 -8.41
N GLU A 72 11.48 -9.42 -9.69
CA GLU A 72 10.77 -8.57 -10.63
C GLU A 72 9.26 -8.59 -10.34
N THR A 73 8.65 -7.42 -10.24
CA THR A 73 7.20 -7.29 -9.99
C THR A 73 6.67 -5.94 -10.51
N LEU A 74 5.45 -5.59 -10.14
CA LEU A 74 4.78 -4.34 -10.48
C LEU A 74 4.42 -3.54 -9.23
N CYS A 75 4.43 -2.22 -9.36
CA CYS A 75 3.98 -1.31 -8.32
C CYS A 75 2.46 -1.42 -8.07
N PRO A 76 1.98 -1.76 -6.86
CA PRO A 76 0.55 -2.02 -6.59
C PRO A 76 -0.27 -0.73 -6.33
N TYR A 77 0.28 0.45 -6.58
CA TYR A 77 -0.30 1.71 -6.12
C TYR A 77 -1.31 2.37 -7.04
N CYS A 78 -0.90 2.78 -8.23
CA CYS A 78 -1.75 3.49 -9.17
C CYS A 78 -1.86 2.70 -10.47
N GLY A 79 -2.81 3.05 -11.32
CA GLY A 79 -3.05 2.36 -12.59
C GLY A 79 -1.94 2.49 -13.63
N VAL A 80 -0.87 3.25 -13.35
CA VAL A 80 0.29 3.35 -14.25
C VAL A 80 0.98 1.98 -14.38
N GLY A 81 1.15 1.25 -13.28
CA GLY A 81 1.77 -0.08 -13.32
C GLY A 81 3.28 -0.06 -13.57
N CYS A 82 4.02 0.85 -12.92
CA CYS A 82 5.48 0.92 -13.00
C CYS A 82 6.12 -0.47 -12.76
N ALA A 83 7.00 -0.89 -13.67
CA ALA A 83 7.80 -2.10 -13.50
C ALA A 83 8.89 -1.86 -12.46
N VAL A 84 9.04 -2.80 -11.53
CA VAL A 84 9.99 -2.68 -10.41
C VAL A 84 10.77 -3.97 -10.20
N THR A 85 11.91 -3.83 -9.53
CA THR A 85 12.67 -4.92 -8.93
C THR A 85 12.70 -4.71 -7.43
N ALA A 86 12.11 -5.65 -6.68
CA ALA A 86 12.16 -5.66 -5.23
C ALA A 86 13.39 -6.40 -4.74
N HIS A 87 14.17 -5.77 -3.88
CA HIS A 87 15.33 -6.36 -3.22
C HIS A 87 14.92 -6.85 -1.84
N VAL A 88 14.85 -8.17 -1.68
CA VAL A 88 14.34 -8.83 -0.48
C VAL A 88 15.50 -9.34 0.35
N ASP A 89 15.51 -8.96 1.63
CA ASP A 89 16.39 -9.57 2.64
C ASP A 89 15.73 -10.86 3.14
N ASP A 90 16.21 -12.01 2.69
CA ASP A 90 15.65 -13.31 3.06
C ASP A 90 15.85 -13.61 4.56
N ALA A 91 16.85 -13.03 5.23
CA ALA A 91 17.06 -13.24 6.66
C ALA A 91 15.99 -12.58 7.52
N SER A 92 15.49 -11.41 7.10
CA SER A 92 14.39 -10.71 7.78
C SER A 92 13.02 -10.93 7.13
N ASN A 93 12.98 -11.56 5.95
CA ASN A 93 11.82 -11.70 5.08
C ASN A 93 11.11 -10.36 4.82
N LYS A 94 11.89 -9.33 4.48
CA LYS A 94 11.41 -7.98 4.23
C LYS A 94 11.97 -7.42 2.94
N VAL A 95 11.18 -6.58 2.30
CA VAL A 95 11.67 -5.73 1.19
C VAL A 95 12.60 -4.68 1.79
N ALA A 96 13.86 -4.69 1.40
CA ALA A 96 14.84 -3.72 1.83
C ALA A 96 14.78 -2.44 0.98
N TRP A 97 14.59 -2.61 -0.33
CA TRP A 97 14.66 -1.53 -1.31
C TRP A 97 13.89 -1.90 -2.60
N ILE A 98 13.44 -0.90 -3.34
CA ILE A 98 12.78 -1.05 -4.65
C ILE A 98 13.52 -0.21 -5.70
N ASP A 99 13.95 -0.86 -6.77
CA ASP A 99 14.41 -0.20 -7.99
C ASP A 99 13.32 -0.16 -9.05
N GLY A 100 13.34 0.90 -9.85
CA GLY A 100 12.57 0.91 -11.09
C GLY A 100 13.26 0.06 -12.16
N ARG A 101 12.44 -0.74 -12.85
CA ARG A 101 12.89 -1.58 -13.96
C ARG A 101 12.52 -0.94 -15.29
N ASP A 102 13.32 -1.24 -16.30
CA ASP A 102 13.09 -0.69 -17.62
C ASP A 102 11.75 -1.18 -18.18
N SER A 103 10.94 -0.25 -18.67
CA SER A 103 9.63 -0.50 -19.23
C SER A 103 9.12 0.74 -19.96
N ARG A 104 8.33 0.54 -21.02
CA ARG A 104 7.69 1.64 -21.76
C ARG A 104 6.68 2.47 -20.94
N VAL A 105 6.36 2.00 -19.74
CA VAL A 105 5.38 2.60 -18.85
C VAL A 105 6.01 3.72 -18.02
N SER A 106 7.21 3.49 -17.49
CA SER A 106 7.83 4.42 -16.54
C SER A 106 9.31 4.71 -16.79
N ASP A 107 9.98 4.01 -17.71
CA ASP A 107 11.42 4.16 -17.98
C ASP A 107 12.25 4.15 -16.69
N ARG A 108 12.02 3.15 -15.82
CA ARG A 108 12.64 3.01 -14.47
C ARG A 108 12.28 4.10 -13.45
N ARG A 109 11.46 5.08 -13.79
CA ARG A 109 11.07 6.15 -12.85
C ARG A 109 10.02 5.66 -11.87
N LEU A 110 10.13 6.12 -10.62
CA LEU A 110 9.19 5.80 -9.54
C LEU A 110 8.79 7.06 -8.77
N CYS A 111 7.51 7.14 -8.39
CA CYS A 111 7.06 8.12 -7.42
C CYS A 111 7.38 7.66 -5.99
N VAL A 112 7.20 8.56 -5.00
CA VAL A 112 7.38 8.28 -3.56
C VAL A 112 6.70 6.99 -3.10
N LYS A 113 5.50 6.67 -3.61
CA LYS A 113 4.76 5.47 -3.22
C LYS A 113 5.42 4.19 -3.77
N GLY A 114 5.78 4.19 -5.05
CA GLY A 114 6.42 3.03 -5.67
C GLY A 114 7.83 2.77 -5.12
N ARG A 115 8.54 3.84 -4.76
CA ARG A 115 9.92 3.76 -4.26
C ARG A 115 10.02 3.41 -2.78
N TYR A 116 9.06 3.85 -1.95
CA TYR A 116 9.17 3.75 -0.49
C TYR A 116 7.97 3.07 0.19
N GLY A 117 6.85 2.93 -0.50
CA GLY A 117 5.62 2.38 0.07
C GLY A 117 5.58 0.86 0.04
N PHE A 118 6.37 0.18 0.87
CA PHE A 118 6.32 -1.29 0.94
C PHE A 118 6.44 -1.82 2.37
N ASP A 119 6.73 -0.95 3.33
CA ASP A 119 6.87 -1.25 4.75
C ASP A 119 5.56 -1.74 5.38
N TYR A 120 4.40 -1.32 4.85
CA TYR A 120 3.07 -1.73 5.33
C TYR A 120 2.88 -3.25 5.37
N ALA A 121 3.56 -4.01 4.49
CA ALA A 121 3.50 -5.47 4.48
C ALA A 121 4.16 -6.09 5.72
N SER A 122 5.06 -5.37 6.37
CA SER A 122 5.77 -5.77 7.59
C SER A 122 5.29 -5.04 8.85
N HIS A 123 4.27 -4.17 8.72
CA HIS A 123 3.77 -3.38 9.83
C HIS A 123 3.10 -4.27 10.88
N GLY A 124 3.34 -3.99 12.17
CA GLY A 124 2.81 -4.80 13.28
C GLY A 124 1.28 -4.85 13.37
N HIS A 125 0.57 -3.92 12.71
CA HIS A 125 -0.89 -3.94 12.60
C HIS A 125 -1.43 -4.87 11.49
N ARG A 126 -0.55 -5.51 10.71
CA ARG A 126 -0.98 -6.47 9.68
C ARG A 126 -1.64 -7.67 10.35
N LEU A 127 -2.89 -7.94 9.99
CA LEU A 127 -3.60 -9.15 10.44
C LEU A 127 -3.03 -10.37 9.70
N THR A 128 -2.60 -11.37 10.45
CA THR A 128 -2.01 -12.61 9.93
C THR A 128 -2.86 -13.85 10.21
N LYS A 129 -3.96 -13.68 10.96
CA LYS A 129 -4.89 -14.75 11.33
C LYS A 129 -6.33 -14.30 11.15
N PRO A 130 -7.25 -15.23 10.83
CA PRO A 130 -8.69 -14.95 10.87
C PRO A 130 -9.14 -14.48 12.25
N LEU A 131 -10.07 -13.51 12.27
CA LEU A 131 -10.66 -12.97 13.49
C LEU A 131 -12.18 -13.09 13.43
N ILE A 132 -12.78 -13.68 14.47
CA ILE A 132 -14.23 -13.79 14.64
C ILE A 132 -14.68 -12.81 15.72
N ARG A 133 -15.72 -12.03 15.43
CA ARG A 133 -16.31 -11.09 16.40
C ARG A 133 -17.01 -11.88 17.51
N ILE A 134 -16.72 -11.57 18.76
CA ILE A 134 -17.31 -12.25 19.93
C ILE A 134 -18.77 -11.84 20.16
N ASP A 135 -19.55 -12.71 20.78
CA ASP A 135 -20.99 -12.50 21.00
C ASP A 135 -21.28 -11.25 21.85
N ALA A 136 -20.47 -11.01 22.89
CA ALA A 136 -20.58 -9.82 23.74
C ALA A 136 -20.36 -8.49 22.98
N ALA A 137 -19.77 -8.54 21.78
CA ALA A 137 -19.57 -7.36 20.93
C ALA A 137 -20.74 -7.12 19.96
N TYR A 138 -21.85 -7.84 20.08
CA TYR A 138 -23.09 -7.59 19.33
C TYR A 138 -24.09 -6.77 20.18
N PRO A 139 -24.99 -5.98 19.53
CA PRO A 139 -25.14 -5.79 18.08
C PRO A 139 -23.96 -5.03 17.45
N LYS A 140 -23.80 -5.14 16.12
CA LYS A 140 -22.70 -4.47 15.42
C LYS A 140 -22.81 -2.96 15.57
N GLY A 141 -21.81 -2.37 16.23
CA GLY A 141 -21.65 -0.91 16.36
C GLY A 141 -20.20 -0.47 16.17
N PRO A 142 -19.97 0.86 16.17
CA PRO A 142 -18.62 1.42 16.06
C PRO A 142 -17.74 0.99 17.24
N LEU A 143 -16.56 0.47 16.94
CA LEU A 143 -15.63 -0.06 17.95
C LEU A 143 -14.64 0.98 18.46
N SER A 144 -14.18 1.89 17.61
CA SER A 144 -13.22 2.93 18.00
C SER A 144 -13.87 4.25 18.36
N SER A 145 -13.23 4.96 19.29
CA SER A 145 -13.57 6.33 19.69
C SER A 145 -13.58 7.29 18.48
N ALA A 146 -12.68 7.07 17.52
CA ALA A 146 -12.57 7.83 16.29
C ALA A 146 -13.82 7.77 15.40
N VAL A 147 -14.56 6.66 15.42
CA VAL A 147 -15.83 6.53 14.67
C VAL A 147 -17.02 6.95 15.53
N ARG A 148 -16.96 6.75 16.86
CA ARG A 148 -18.01 7.15 17.80
C ARG A 148 -18.16 8.67 17.93
N GLN A 149 -17.06 9.41 17.84
CA GLN A 149 -17.06 10.86 18.05
C GLN A 149 -16.80 11.63 16.75
N LYS A 150 -17.84 12.30 16.24
CA LYS A 150 -17.81 13.18 15.06
C LYS A 150 -17.13 14.54 15.28
N LYS A 151 -16.35 14.73 16.35
CA LYS A 151 -15.77 16.06 16.67
C LYS A 151 -14.34 16.20 16.16
N GLY A 152 -14.18 17.02 15.12
CA GLY A 152 -12.95 17.77 14.83
C GLY A 152 -11.75 17.00 14.25
N LYS A 153 -11.78 15.67 14.15
CA LYS A 153 -10.72 14.92 13.47
C LYS A 153 -10.99 14.85 11.97
N LYS A 154 -9.99 15.20 11.16
CA LYS A 154 -9.98 14.92 9.71
C LYS A 154 -10.22 13.41 9.51
N PRO A 155 -11.08 13.00 8.56
CA PRO A 155 -11.24 11.58 8.21
C PRO A 155 -9.88 10.91 7.95
N GLY A 156 -9.67 9.69 8.45
CA GLY A 156 -8.45 8.90 8.17
C GLY A 156 -7.35 8.92 9.23
N GLY A 157 -7.66 9.27 10.49
CA GLY A 157 -6.71 9.09 11.59
C GLY A 157 -6.39 7.60 11.87
N LEU A 158 -5.18 7.32 12.39
CA LEU A 158 -4.82 5.99 12.86
C LEU A 158 -5.79 5.54 13.97
N VAL A 159 -6.42 4.39 13.76
CA VAL A 159 -7.26 3.73 14.76
C VAL A 159 -6.35 2.97 15.71
N ASP A 160 -6.51 3.20 17.02
CA ASP A 160 -5.80 2.40 18.02
C ASP A 160 -6.41 0.99 18.07
N TYR A 161 -5.63 -0.01 17.67
CA TYR A 161 -6.08 -1.40 17.63
C TYR A 161 -6.42 -1.94 19.02
N ARG A 162 -5.90 -1.35 20.10
CA ARG A 162 -6.27 -1.70 21.47
C ARG A 162 -7.74 -1.42 21.77
N GLU A 163 -8.37 -0.48 21.06
CA GLU A 163 -9.81 -0.21 21.18
C GLU A 163 -10.67 -1.21 20.39
N VAL A 164 -10.12 -1.80 19.32
CA VAL A 164 -10.88 -2.58 18.34
C VAL A 164 -10.71 -4.08 18.53
N LEU A 165 -9.49 -4.54 18.76
CA LEU A 165 -9.15 -5.97 18.86
C LEU A 165 -9.91 -6.71 19.96
N PRO A 166 -10.22 -6.15 21.14
CA PRO A 166 -10.98 -6.86 22.17
C PRO A 166 -12.39 -7.32 21.74
N ALA A 167 -12.95 -6.75 20.67
CA ALA A 167 -14.23 -7.20 20.10
C ALA A 167 -14.11 -8.48 19.26
N PHE A 168 -12.90 -9.01 19.09
CA PHE A 168 -12.60 -10.17 18.26
C PHE A 168 -11.79 -11.20 19.02
N ARG A 169 -11.91 -12.46 18.61
CA ARG A 169 -11.01 -13.55 18.97
C ARG A 169 -10.35 -14.11 17.71
N GLU A 170 -9.15 -14.65 17.87
CA GLU A 170 -8.52 -15.43 16.80
C GLU A 170 -9.33 -16.70 16.51
N ALA A 171 -9.26 -17.17 15.27
CA ALA A 171 -9.91 -18.37 14.79
C ALA A 171 -9.02 -19.11 13.79
N SER A 172 -9.28 -20.41 13.60
CA SER A 172 -8.67 -21.15 12.48
C SER A 172 -9.32 -20.75 11.15
N TRP A 173 -8.65 -21.11 10.04
CA TRP A 173 -9.23 -20.90 8.71
C TRP A 173 -10.52 -21.71 8.52
N ASP A 174 -10.53 -22.98 8.91
CA ASP A 174 -11.72 -23.83 8.77
C ASP A 174 -12.90 -23.30 9.57
N GLU A 175 -12.69 -22.92 10.83
CA GLU A 175 -13.73 -22.35 11.68
C GLU A 175 -14.31 -21.06 11.09
N ALA A 176 -13.43 -20.15 10.65
CA ALA A 176 -13.85 -18.87 10.07
C ALA A 176 -14.62 -19.06 8.77
N LEU A 177 -14.14 -19.95 7.88
CA LEU A 177 -14.78 -20.24 6.60
C LEU A 177 -16.11 -20.96 6.78
N ASP A 178 -16.20 -21.94 7.69
CA ASP A 178 -17.44 -22.66 7.99
C ASP A 178 -18.51 -21.73 8.55
N LEU A 179 -18.13 -20.85 9.48
CA LEU A 179 -19.03 -19.85 10.04
C LEU A 179 -19.55 -18.91 8.94
N VAL A 180 -18.67 -18.36 8.11
CA VAL A 180 -19.04 -17.46 7.01
C VAL A 180 -19.94 -18.19 6.03
N ALA A 181 -19.59 -19.41 5.62
CA ALA A 181 -20.36 -20.18 4.66
C ALA A 181 -21.75 -20.55 5.21
N ALA A 182 -21.85 -20.98 6.48
CA ALA A 182 -23.12 -21.28 7.12
C ALA A 182 -24.05 -20.07 7.17
N LYS A 183 -23.54 -18.89 7.57
CA LYS A 183 -24.33 -17.65 7.61
C LYS A 183 -24.78 -17.20 6.23
N LEU A 184 -23.89 -17.22 5.23
CA LEU A 184 -24.21 -16.82 3.87
C LEU A 184 -25.20 -17.78 3.20
N ARG A 185 -25.05 -19.09 3.40
CA ARG A 185 -26.01 -20.10 2.92
C ARG A 185 -27.39 -19.89 3.53
N GLY A 186 -27.47 -19.69 4.85
CA GLY A 186 -28.73 -19.43 5.53
C GLY A 186 -29.48 -18.20 4.99
N ILE A 187 -28.76 -17.10 4.74
CA ILE A 187 -29.35 -15.90 4.12
C ILE A 187 -29.86 -16.20 2.71
N ARG A 188 -29.06 -16.89 1.89
CA ARG A 188 -29.42 -17.25 0.51
C ARG A 188 -30.65 -18.17 0.47
N GLU A 189 -30.75 -19.13 1.39
CA GLU A 189 -31.88 -20.06 1.46
C GLU A 189 -33.15 -19.38 1.93
N ALA A 190 -33.05 -18.45 2.89
CA ALA A 190 -34.20 -17.71 3.42
C ALA A 190 -34.69 -16.58 2.50
N HIS A 191 -33.79 -15.91 1.78
CA HIS A 191 -34.11 -14.65 1.06
C HIS A 191 -33.69 -14.65 -0.42
N GLY A 192 -33.14 -15.75 -0.93
CA GLY A 192 -32.65 -15.86 -2.30
C GLY A 192 -31.27 -15.23 -2.51
N GLY A 193 -30.71 -15.44 -3.71
CA GLY A 193 -29.37 -14.95 -4.07
C GLY A 193 -29.26 -13.42 -4.11
N SER A 194 -30.34 -12.71 -4.44
CA SER A 194 -30.38 -11.25 -4.51
C SER A 194 -30.23 -10.56 -3.15
N ALA A 195 -30.37 -11.29 -2.04
CA ALA A 195 -30.10 -10.77 -0.69
C ALA A 195 -28.60 -10.70 -0.37
N LEU A 196 -27.74 -11.24 -1.23
CA LEU A 196 -26.28 -11.18 -1.10
C LEU A 196 -25.68 -10.23 -2.13
N ALA A 197 -24.51 -9.68 -1.80
CA ALA A 197 -23.70 -8.86 -2.69
C ALA A 197 -22.21 -9.05 -2.41
N GLY A 198 -21.38 -8.75 -3.40
CA GLY A 198 -19.91 -8.76 -3.28
C GLY A 198 -19.30 -7.45 -3.77
N PHE A 199 -18.33 -6.93 -3.03
CA PHE A 199 -17.54 -5.76 -3.42
C PHE A 199 -16.08 -6.18 -3.66
N GLY A 200 -15.65 -6.16 -4.92
CA GLY A 200 -14.28 -6.48 -5.31
C GLY A 200 -13.31 -5.30 -5.11
N SER A 201 -12.01 -5.56 -5.26
CA SER A 201 -10.94 -4.59 -5.04
C SER A 201 -10.03 -4.45 -6.27
N ALA A 202 -9.78 -3.21 -6.73
CA ALA A 202 -8.81 -2.93 -7.80
C ALA A 202 -7.36 -3.18 -7.39
N LYS A 203 -7.11 -3.51 -6.12
CA LYS A 203 -5.79 -3.85 -5.60
C LYS A 203 -5.47 -5.33 -5.72
N CYS A 204 -6.48 -6.15 -5.97
CA CYS A 204 -6.36 -7.57 -6.23
C CYS A 204 -5.98 -7.82 -7.70
N SER A 205 -5.54 -9.04 -8.00
CA SER A 205 -5.23 -9.45 -9.36
C SER A 205 -6.50 -9.67 -10.20
N ASN A 206 -6.34 -9.76 -11.53
CA ASN A 206 -7.46 -10.03 -12.42
C ASN A 206 -8.03 -11.46 -12.23
N GLU A 207 -7.19 -12.41 -11.86
CA GLU A 207 -7.56 -13.78 -11.52
C GLU A 207 -8.39 -13.80 -10.24
N GLU A 208 -8.00 -13.06 -9.21
CA GLU A 208 -8.77 -12.91 -7.97
C GLU A 208 -10.11 -12.23 -8.25
N ALA A 209 -10.14 -11.19 -9.08
CA ALA A 209 -11.37 -10.54 -9.50
C ALA A 209 -12.30 -11.51 -10.26
N TYR A 210 -11.72 -12.36 -11.14
CA TYR A 210 -12.46 -13.39 -11.85
C TYR A 210 -13.06 -14.44 -10.90
N LEU A 211 -12.26 -14.95 -9.97
CA LEU A 211 -12.72 -15.92 -8.97
C LEU A 211 -13.80 -15.31 -8.06
N PHE A 212 -13.62 -14.06 -7.66
CA PHE A 212 -14.59 -13.34 -6.84
C PHE A 212 -15.93 -13.18 -7.56
N GLN A 213 -15.94 -12.67 -8.80
CA GLN A 213 -17.20 -12.55 -9.54
C GLN A 213 -17.85 -13.92 -9.82
N LYS A 214 -17.05 -14.98 -9.98
CA LYS A 214 -17.53 -16.35 -10.17
C LYS A 214 -18.20 -16.86 -8.88
N LEU A 215 -17.62 -16.59 -7.70
CA LEU A 215 -18.24 -16.90 -6.42
C LEU A 215 -19.61 -16.20 -6.28
N ILE A 216 -19.70 -14.91 -6.61
CA ILE A 216 -20.97 -14.17 -6.51
C ILE A 216 -22.01 -14.72 -7.51
N ARG A 217 -21.64 -14.86 -8.79
CA ARG A 217 -22.60 -15.29 -9.83
C ARG A 217 -22.97 -16.76 -9.72
N ALA A 218 -21.98 -17.64 -9.60
CA ALA A 218 -22.22 -19.09 -9.58
C ALA A 218 -22.56 -19.62 -8.18
N GLY A 219 -21.92 -19.07 -7.14
CA GLY A 219 -22.13 -19.48 -5.75
C GLY A 219 -23.35 -18.81 -5.12
N PHE A 220 -23.42 -17.47 -5.14
CA PHE A 220 -24.54 -16.75 -4.53
C PHE A 220 -25.77 -16.69 -5.43
N LYS A 221 -25.65 -16.98 -6.73
CA LYS A 221 -26.73 -16.94 -7.73
C LYS A 221 -27.32 -15.54 -7.89
N THR A 222 -26.44 -14.54 -7.95
CA THR A 222 -26.83 -13.12 -8.15
C THR A 222 -25.81 -12.39 -9.01
N ASN A 223 -26.24 -11.30 -9.64
CA ASN A 223 -25.37 -10.36 -10.35
C ASN A 223 -24.97 -9.15 -9.50
N ASN A 224 -25.29 -9.16 -8.20
CA ASN A 224 -24.92 -8.11 -7.25
C ASN A 224 -23.42 -8.15 -6.92
N VAL A 225 -22.60 -7.82 -7.91
CA VAL A 225 -21.15 -7.66 -7.75
C VAL A 225 -20.79 -6.25 -8.20
N ASP A 226 -20.02 -5.55 -7.38
CA ASP A 226 -19.54 -4.21 -7.67
C ASP A 226 -18.05 -4.08 -7.33
N HIS A 227 -17.47 -2.95 -7.71
CA HIS A 227 -16.04 -2.70 -7.64
C HIS A 227 -15.77 -1.22 -7.34
N CYS A 228 -14.59 -0.90 -6.81
CA CYS A 228 -14.25 0.49 -6.45
C CYS A 228 -14.28 1.47 -7.64
N THR A 229 -14.20 0.97 -8.87
CA THR A 229 -14.34 1.74 -10.11
C THR A 229 -15.70 2.39 -10.26
N ARG A 230 -16.75 1.92 -9.57
CA ARG A 230 -18.06 2.58 -9.59
C ARG A 230 -17.98 4.06 -9.20
N LEU A 231 -17.04 4.40 -8.32
CA LEU A 231 -16.79 5.77 -7.86
C LEU A 231 -15.71 6.51 -8.68
N CYS A 232 -14.92 5.80 -9.49
CA CYS A 232 -13.79 6.35 -10.23
C CYS A 232 -13.86 5.92 -11.70
N HIS A 233 -14.08 6.87 -12.62
CA HIS A 233 -14.15 6.64 -14.09
C HIS A 233 -15.41 5.91 -14.59
N THR A 234 -16.54 5.98 -13.87
CA THR A 234 -17.84 5.43 -14.33
C THR A 234 -18.79 6.48 -14.92
N SER A 235 -18.51 7.78 -14.69
CA SER A 235 -19.25 8.91 -15.27
C SER A 235 -18.59 9.44 -16.53
#